data_AF-A0A4Y2V6P8-F1
#
_entry.id   AF-A0A4Y2V6P8-F1
#
_cell.length_a   1.000
_cell.length_b   1.000
_cell.length_c   1.000
_cell.angle_alpha   90.00
_cell.angle_beta   90.00
_cell.angle_gamma   90.00
#
_symmetry.space_group_name_H-M   'P 1'
#
loop_
_entity.id
_entity.type
_entity.pdbx_description
1 polymer ?
#
loop_
_entity_poly.entity_id
_entity_poly.type
_entity_poly.pdbx_seq_one_letter_code
_entity_poly.pdbx_strand_id
1 'polypeptide(L)'
;LQKRNVIAELNSSFHEIGCSPMKLHALGEHSRSFYGKEKLQRVHETAKEKIQNVLEVDLPEEKSVIKKSEDLDKLVDIIKNELSGTSRRKQIQMLTIPASLMWSRRKIKETFNISDYSVCKAQKLFKDQGFLSEPARRNGKQLSPDIIELVKKFYQLDEQSRILPGMKDAAKFEDYDEEDIVEYNQWVSTDRTEMIRCSTSVGELIEKLVEKLNKLIPHSYIAKSQSSFFKNLKGTASSNTAVVLMDFSENYAFTI
;
A
#
# COMPACT_ATOMS: atom_id res chain seq x y z
N LEU A 1 -22.20 -15.73 56.53
CA LEU A 1 -22.65 -14.76 57.55
C LEU A 1 -22.23 -13.34 57.18
N GLN A 2 -20.95 -13.09 56.94
CA GLN A 2 -20.40 -11.77 56.58
C GLN A 2 -21.12 -11.07 55.39
N LYS A 3 -21.36 -11.76 54.27
CA LYS A 3 -22.09 -11.19 53.11
C LYS A 3 -23.53 -10.75 53.42
N ARG A 4 -24.24 -11.45 54.31
CA ARG A 4 -25.63 -11.10 54.66
C ARG A 4 -25.68 -9.86 55.56
N ASN A 5 -24.69 -9.71 56.45
CA ASN A 5 -24.57 -8.54 57.31
C ASN A 5 -24.23 -7.28 56.50
N VAL A 6 -23.28 -7.37 55.56
CA VAL A 6 -22.92 -6.24 54.66
C VAL A 6 -24.12 -5.80 53.80
N ILE A 7 -24.95 -6.73 53.34
CA ILE A 7 -26.17 -6.40 52.59
C ILE A 7 -27.21 -5.73 53.49
N ALA A 8 -27.34 -6.16 54.74
CA ALA A 8 -28.27 -5.55 55.69
C ALA A 8 -27.87 -4.11 56.02
N GLU A 9 -26.60 -3.86 56.28
CA GLU A 9 -26.04 -2.51 56.51
C GLU A 9 -26.27 -1.61 55.29
N LEU A 10 -25.92 -2.09 54.09
CA LEU A 10 -26.11 -1.33 52.85
C LEU A 10 -27.60 -1.02 52.57
N ASN A 11 -28.50 -1.96 52.88
CA ASN A 11 -29.93 -1.75 52.73
C ASN A 11 -30.50 -0.73 53.72
N SER A 12 -29.95 -0.66 54.94
CA SER A 12 -30.30 0.41 55.90
C SER A 12 -29.88 1.78 55.36
N SER A 13 -28.65 1.92 54.85
CA SER A 13 -28.21 3.15 54.20
C SER A 13 -29.04 3.52 52.98
N PHE A 14 -29.48 2.54 52.17
CA PHE A 14 -30.41 2.82 51.09
C PHE A 14 -31.77 3.29 51.58
N HIS A 15 -32.29 2.74 52.68
CA HIS A 15 -33.55 3.21 53.25
C HIS A 15 -33.46 4.68 53.70
N GLU A 16 -32.37 5.06 54.36
CA GLU A 16 -32.10 6.45 54.77
C GLU A 16 -31.98 7.40 53.56
N ILE A 17 -31.35 6.94 52.47
CA ILE A 17 -31.24 7.69 51.22
C ILE A 17 -32.57 7.69 50.44
N GLY A 18 -33.54 6.82 50.76
CA GLY A 18 -34.84 6.71 50.08
C GLY A 18 -34.85 5.75 48.89
N CYS A 19 -33.84 4.90 48.77
CA CYS A 19 -33.68 3.90 47.72
C CYS A 19 -34.23 2.53 48.11
N SER A 20 -34.65 1.73 47.13
CA SER A 20 -35.12 0.35 47.34
C SER A 20 -34.00 -0.60 47.85
N PRO A 21 -34.31 -1.66 48.61
CA PRO A 21 -33.31 -2.61 49.07
C PRO A 21 -32.76 -3.49 47.93
N MET A 22 -31.48 -3.86 48.01
CA MET A 22 -30.83 -4.78 47.09
C MET A 22 -31.27 -6.23 47.35
N LYS A 23 -31.77 -6.89 46.29
CA LYS A 23 -32.22 -8.29 46.33
C LYS A 23 -31.30 -9.16 45.46
N LEU A 24 -30.56 -10.09 46.07
CA LEU A 24 -29.64 -10.99 45.35
C LEU A 24 -30.27 -12.31 44.88
N HIS A 25 -31.45 -12.66 45.40
CA HIS A 25 -32.02 -14.01 45.25
C HIS A 25 -32.61 -14.33 43.86
N ALA A 26 -32.71 -13.35 42.94
CA ALA A 26 -33.36 -13.52 41.64
C ALA A 26 -32.46 -13.21 40.41
N LEU A 27 -31.15 -13.01 40.60
CA LEU A 27 -30.27 -12.51 39.54
C LEU A 27 -29.24 -13.56 39.09
N GLY A 28 -29.29 -13.90 37.79
CA GLY A 28 -28.26 -14.68 37.11
C GLY A 28 -26.92 -13.95 37.06
N GLU A 29 -25.82 -14.69 36.95
CA GLU A 29 -24.44 -14.17 37.12
C GLU A 29 -24.08 -13.02 36.17
N HIS A 30 -24.55 -13.10 34.91
CA HIS A 30 -24.38 -12.05 33.90
C HIS A 30 -25.18 -10.77 34.21
N SER A 31 -26.33 -10.90 34.87
CA SER A 31 -27.24 -9.78 35.19
C SER A 31 -26.84 -9.02 36.46
N ARG A 32 -25.95 -9.58 37.29
CA ARG A 32 -25.50 -8.96 38.55
C ARG A 32 -24.72 -7.67 38.31
N SER A 33 -23.86 -7.64 37.29
CA SER A 33 -23.08 -6.44 36.92
C SER A 33 -24.00 -5.31 36.43
N PHE A 34 -24.97 -5.65 35.58
CA PHE A 34 -25.96 -4.70 35.08
C PHE A 34 -26.85 -4.15 36.20
N TYR A 35 -27.39 -5.03 37.05
CA TYR A 35 -28.21 -4.64 38.21
C TYR A 35 -27.44 -3.75 39.19
N GLY A 36 -26.16 -4.07 39.45
CA GLY A 36 -25.29 -3.23 40.28
C GLY A 36 -25.09 -1.84 39.68
N LYS A 37 -24.85 -1.75 38.36
CA LYS A 37 -24.69 -0.48 37.65
C LYS A 37 -25.97 0.38 37.69
N GLU A 38 -27.12 -0.23 37.41
CA GLU A 38 -28.41 0.46 37.43
C GLU A 38 -28.75 0.94 38.85
N LYS A 39 -28.44 0.13 39.87
CA LYS A 39 -28.68 0.49 41.26
C LYS A 39 -27.82 1.66 41.72
N LEU A 40 -26.53 1.66 41.35
CA LEU A 40 -25.60 2.75 41.64
C LEU A 40 -26.04 4.07 40.99
N GLN A 41 -26.55 3.99 39.75
CA GLN A 41 -27.06 5.17 39.06
C GLN A 41 -28.27 5.78 39.77
N ARG A 42 -29.24 4.97 40.19
CA ARG A 42 -30.41 5.47 40.94
C ARG A 42 -30.01 6.10 42.28
N VAL A 43 -29.04 5.51 42.98
CA VAL A 43 -28.52 6.07 44.24
C VAL A 43 -27.85 7.42 43.99
N HIS A 44 -27.07 7.53 42.92
CA HIS A 44 -26.44 8.80 42.52
C HIS A 44 -27.48 9.87 42.19
N GLU A 45 -28.56 9.52 41.46
CA GLU A 45 -29.66 10.44 41.13
C GLU A 45 -30.40 10.91 42.39
N THR A 46 -30.83 9.99 43.26
CA THR A 46 -31.55 10.36 44.50
C THR A 46 -30.67 11.14 45.48
N ALA A 47 -29.38 10.81 45.55
CA ALA A 47 -28.42 11.57 46.35
C ALA A 47 -28.21 12.98 45.76
N LYS A 48 -28.09 13.10 44.43
CA LYS A 48 -27.97 14.38 43.74
C LYS A 48 -29.18 15.27 44.00
N GLU A 49 -30.40 14.73 43.89
CA GLU A 49 -31.64 15.47 44.18
C GLU A 49 -31.67 15.97 45.64
N LYS A 50 -31.30 15.13 46.60
CA LYS A 50 -31.24 15.53 48.02
C LYS A 50 -30.20 16.62 48.28
N ILE A 51 -29.03 16.52 47.67
CA ILE A 51 -27.96 17.51 47.82
C ILE A 51 -28.36 18.83 47.15
N GLN A 52 -28.98 18.78 45.96
CA GLN A 52 -29.52 19.94 45.24
C GLN A 52 -30.61 20.66 46.03
N ASN A 53 -31.51 19.92 46.68
CA ASN A 53 -32.55 20.48 47.55
C ASN A 53 -31.98 21.17 48.80
N VAL A 54 -30.82 20.72 49.31
CA VAL A 54 -30.18 21.32 50.51
C VAL A 54 -29.33 22.54 50.15
N LEU A 55 -28.70 22.53 48.98
CA LEU A 55 -27.76 23.59 48.55
C LEU A 55 -28.40 24.69 47.70
N GLU A 56 -29.65 24.52 47.24
CA GLU A 56 -30.35 25.46 46.34
C GLU A 56 -29.54 25.82 45.07
N VAL A 57 -28.62 24.93 44.66
CA VAL A 57 -27.73 25.10 43.51
C VAL A 57 -27.79 23.83 42.68
N ASP A 58 -28.00 24.00 41.37
CA ASP A 58 -27.93 22.91 40.41
C ASP A 58 -26.51 22.32 40.39
N LEU A 59 -26.37 21.08 40.87
CA LEU A 59 -25.10 20.36 40.82
C LEU A 59 -24.77 19.98 39.37
N PRO A 60 -23.56 20.32 38.88
CA PRO A 60 -23.13 19.90 37.56
C PRO A 60 -23.12 18.37 37.50
N GLU A 61 -23.68 17.82 36.42
CA GLU A 61 -23.53 16.40 36.13
C GLU A 61 -22.03 16.10 36.00
N GLU A 62 -21.50 15.22 36.85
CA GLU A 62 -20.26 14.51 36.57
C GLU A 62 -20.52 13.58 35.39
N LYS A 63 -20.54 14.19 34.20
CA LYS A 63 -20.31 13.49 32.97
C LYS A 63 -18.93 12.88 33.10
N SER A 64 -18.88 11.57 33.36
CA SER A 64 -17.74 10.70 33.10
C SER A 64 -17.44 10.62 31.59
N VAL A 65 -17.48 11.78 30.92
CA VAL A 65 -17.05 11.99 29.56
C VAL A 65 -15.55 12.17 29.71
N ILE A 66 -14.85 11.05 29.64
CA ILE A 66 -13.64 10.98 28.83
C ILE A 66 -13.96 11.85 27.63
N LYS A 67 -13.42 13.07 27.58
CA LYS A 67 -13.51 13.90 26.38
C LYS A 67 -13.01 12.97 25.29
N LYS A 68 -13.92 12.43 24.46
CA LYS A 68 -13.54 12.02 23.11
C LYS A 68 -12.87 13.28 22.62
N SER A 69 -11.54 13.25 22.58
CA SER A 69 -10.81 14.48 22.29
C SER A 69 -11.37 14.96 20.96
N GLU A 70 -11.72 16.23 20.87
CA GLU A 70 -12.20 16.82 19.62
C GLU A 70 -11.27 16.46 18.45
N ASP A 71 -9.99 16.24 18.77
CA ASP A 71 -8.95 15.81 17.85
C ASP A 71 -9.15 14.39 17.28
N LEU A 72 -9.75 13.45 18.00
CA LEU A 72 -10.11 12.14 17.46
C LEU A 72 -11.25 12.24 16.45
N ASP A 73 -12.26 13.06 16.73
CA ASP A 73 -13.36 13.28 15.81
C ASP A 73 -12.85 14.01 14.55
N LYS A 74 -11.98 15.02 14.70
CA LYS A 74 -11.27 15.67 13.57
C LYS A 74 -10.46 14.66 12.75
N LEU A 75 -9.74 13.74 13.40
CA LEU A 75 -8.94 12.72 12.71
C LEU A 75 -9.82 11.74 11.94
N VAL A 76 -10.97 11.34 12.50
CA VAL A 76 -11.96 10.50 11.80
C VAL A 76 -12.51 11.22 10.57
N ASP A 77 -12.79 12.52 10.66
CA ASP A 77 -13.27 13.33 9.55
C ASP A 77 -12.22 13.50 8.45
N ILE A 78 -10.95 13.72 8.80
CA ILE A 78 -9.83 13.73 7.84
C ILE A 78 -9.75 12.40 7.09
N ILE A 79 -9.78 11.27 7.82
CA ILE A 79 -9.75 9.94 7.20
C ILE A 79 -10.96 9.76 6.29
N LYS A 80 -12.14 10.23 6.69
CA LYS A 80 -13.36 10.11 5.88
C LYS A 80 -13.26 10.89 4.57
N ASN A 81 -12.68 12.09 4.60
CA ASN A 81 -12.42 12.89 3.41
C ASN A 81 -11.42 12.17 2.48
N GLU A 82 -10.31 11.66 3.02
CA GLU A 82 -9.30 10.91 2.24
C GLU A 82 -9.86 9.61 1.64
N LEU A 83 -10.79 8.94 2.33
CA LEU A 83 -11.43 7.72 1.82
C LEU A 83 -12.31 8.01 0.59
N SER A 84 -12.89 9.21 0.47
CA SER A 84 -13.78 9.55 -0.64
C SER A 84 -13.06 9.74 -1.98
N GLY A 85 -11.81 10.22 -1.97
CA GLY A 85 -11.02 10.53 -3.17
C GLY A 85 -10.00 9.45 -3.58
N THR A 86 -9.81 8.40 -2.78
CA THR A 86 -8.73 7.42 -2.98
C THR A 86 -9.17 6.12 -3.65
N SER A 87 -8.19 5.36 -4.14
CA SER A 87 -8.43 4.05 -4.76
C SER A 87 -8.98 3.03 -3.76
N ARG A 88 -9.76 2.07 -4.25
CA ARG A 88 -10.38 1.03 -3.42
C ARG A 88 -9.38 0.24 -2.56
N ARG A 89 -8.15 0.08 -3.05
CA ARG A 89 -7.04 -0.58 -2.33
C ARG A 89 -6.61 0.25 -1.12
N LYS A 90 -6.35 1.54 -1.34
CA LYS A 90 -6.00 2.49 -0.27
C LYS A 90 -7.15 2.62 0.74
N GLN A 91 -8.40 2.61 0.28
CA GLN A 91 -9.56 2.61 1.17
C GLN A 91 -9.54 1.42 2.14
N ILE A 92 -9.30 0.20 1.64
CA ILE A 92 -9.24 -1.00 2.49
C ILE A 92 -8.05 -0.95 3.44
N GLN A 93 -6.90 -0.44 2.98
CA GLN A 93 -5.71 -0.25 3.80
C GLN A 93 -5.97 0.74 4.94
N MET A 94 -6.53 1.92 4.68
CA MET A 94 -6.84 2.91 5.71
C MET A 94 -7.91 2.42 6.69
N LEU A 95 -8.87 1.60 6.23
CA LEU A 95 -9.85 0.96 7.10
C LEU A 95 -9.27 -0.09 8.08
N THR A 96 -7.98 -0.44 7.96
CA THR A 96 -7.29 -1.21 9.00
C THR A 96 -7.08 -0.39 10.29
N ILE A 97 -7.09 0.93 10.22
CA ILE A 97 -6.97 1.82 11.38
C ILE A 97 -8.16 1.65 12.34
N PRO A 98 -9.42 1.81 11.93
CA PRO A 98 -10.55 1.52 12.82
C PRO A 98 -10.68 0.03 13.16
N ALA A 99 -10.14 -0.87 12.34
CA ALA A 99 -10.10 -2.30 12.66
C ALA A 99 -9.13 -2.61 13.81
N SER A 100 -7.98 -1.93 13.90
CA SER A 100 -7.02 -2.12 15.00
C SER A 100 -7.56 -1.63 16.34
N LEU A 101 -8.44 -0.62 16.31
CA LEU A 101 -9.21 -0.14 17.46
C LEU A 101 -10.37 -1.07 17.86
N MET A 102 -10.48 -2.24 17.22
CA MET A 102 -11.51 -3.24 17.49
C MET A 102 -12.94 -2.69 17.34
N TRP A 103 -13.17 -1.76 16.41
CA TRP A 103 -14.51 -1.25 16.16
C TRP A 103 -15.40 -2.33 15.53
N SER A 104 -16.69 -2.31 15.91
CA SER A 104 -17.68 -3.20 15.31
C SER A 104 -17.89 -2.86 13.83
N ARG A 105 -18.21 -3.87 13.01
CA ARG A 105 -18.46 -3.69 11.57
C ARG A 105 -19.53 -2.63 11.28
N ARG A 106 -20.61 -2.64 12.07
CA ARG A 106 -21.67 -1.62 12.00
C ARG A 106 -21.15 -0.23 12.28
N LYS A 107 -20.37 -0.05 13.35
CA LYS A 107 -19.81 1.26 13.70
C LYS A 107 -18.96 1.82 12.56
N ILE A 108 -18.04 1.04 12.00
CA ILE A 108 -17.18 1.47 10.89
C ILE A 108 -18.01 1.81 9.64
N LYS A 109 -18.99 0.97 9.32
CA LYS A 109 -19.89 1.17 8.18
C LYS A 109 -20.64 2.48 8.28
N GLU A 110 -21.23 2.75 9.44
CA GLU A 110 -22.03 3.95 9.71
C GLU A 110 -21.16 5.21 9.80
N THR A 111 -20.01 5.16 10.48
CA THR A 111 -19.14 6.32 10.64
C THR A 111 -18.53 6.77 9.33
N PHE A 112 -18.07 5.84 8.49
CA PHE A 112 -17.39 6.18 7.23
C PHE A 112 -18.30 6.13 5.99
N ASN A 113 -19.54 5.63 6.12
CA ASN A 113 -20.48 5.45 5.01
C ASN A 113 -19.92 4.59 3.86
N ILE A 114 -19.38 3.42 4.20
CA ILE A 114 -18.69 2.52 3.25
C ILE A 114 -19.42 1.17 3.17
N SER A 115 -19.27 0.43 2.06
CA SER A 115 -19.87 -0.89 1.94
C SER A 115 -19.32 -1.89 2.96
N ASP A 116 -20.20 -2.77 3.45
CA ASP A 116 -19.89 -3.80 4.45
C ASP A 116 -18.76 -4.74 3.98
N TYR A 117 -18.69 -4.99 2.67
CA TYR A 117 -17.63 -5.79 2.05
C TYR A 117 -16.22 -5.23 2.33
N SER A 118 -16.01 -3.92 2.20
CA SER A 118 -14.70 -3.29 2.47
C SER A 118 -14.33 -3.35 3.94
N VAL A 119 -15.31 -3.19 4.83
CA VAL A 119 -15.09 -3.28 6.28
C VAL A 119 -14.68 -4.70 6.65
N CYS A 120 -15.39 -5.70 6.16
CA CYS A 120 -15.05 -7.11 6.34
C CYS A 120 -13.65 -7.43 5.81
N LYS A 121 -13.34 -6.93 4.59
CA LYS A 121 -12.04 -7.15 3.97
C LYS A 121 -10.90 -6.47 4.72
N ALA A 122 -11.11 -5.26 5.24
CA ALA A 122 -10.12 -4.55 6.04
C ALA A 122 -9.87 -5.23 7.40
N GLN A 123 -10.92 -5.72 8.08
CA GLN A 123 -10.77 -6.49 9.32
C GLN A 123 -10.03 -7.81 9.09
N LYS A 124 -10.34 -8.51 7.99
CA LYS A 124 -9.60 -9.73 7.62
C LYS A 124 -8.15 -9.42 7.29
N LEU A 125 -7.90 -8.36 6.50
CA LEU A 125 -6.56 -7.92 6.14
C LEU A 125 -5.73 -7.55 7.38
N PHE A 126 -6.33 -6.85 8.34
CA PHE A 126 -5.69 -6.52 9.61
C PHE A 126 -5.33 -7.77 10.41
N LYS A 127 -6.22 -8.77 10.46
CA LYS A 127 -5.97 -10.03 11.15
C LYS A 127 -4.84 -10.84 10.52
N ASP A 128 -4.77 -10.86 9.18
CA ASP A 128 -3.82 -11.67 8.43
C ASP A 128 -2.44 -11.00 8.30
N GLN A 129 -2.40 -9.67 8.10
CA GLN A 129 -1.18 -8.92 7.74
C GLN A 129 -0.85 -7.72 8.65
N GLY A 130 -1.73 -7.34 9.58
CA GLY A 130 -1.49 -6.28 10.55
C GLY A 130 -1.94 -4.86 10.16
N PHE A 131 -1.33 -3.86 10.80
CA PHE A 131 -1.71 -2.45 10.67
C PHE A 131 -1.24 -1.86 9.33
N LEU A 132 -2.13 -1.13 8.64
CA LEU A 132 -1.86 -0.47 7.35
C LEU A 132 -1.30 -1.39 6.25
N SER A 133 -1.62 -2.68 6.29
CA SER A 133 -1.22 -3.63 5.26
C SER A 133 -1.91 -3.32 3.92
N GLU A 134 -1.18 -3.51 2.83
CA GLU A 134 -1.76 -3.36 1.49
C GLU A 134 -2.49 -4.62 1.03
N PRO A 135 -3.73 -4.50 0.51
CA PRO A 135 -4.42 -5.63 -0.10
C PRO A 135 -3.58 -6.23 -1.24
N ALA A 136 -3.43 -7.56 -1.29
CA ALA A 136 -2.70 -8.22 -2.36
C ALA A 136 -3.18 -7.78 -3.76
N ARG A 137 -2.24 -7.58 -4.69
CA ARG A 137 -2.59 -7.35 -6.11
C ARG A 137 -3.30 -8.58 -6.63
N ARG A 138 -4.33 -8.39 -7.45
CA ARG A 138 -4.90 -9.49 -8.24
C ARG A 138 -3.90 -9.81 -9.33
N ASN A 139 -2.93 -10.64 -9.01
CA ASN A 139 -2.09 -11.23 -10.02
C ASN A 139 -2.99 -12.18 -10.82
N GLY A 140 -2.94 -12.10 -12.15
CA GLY A 140 -3.63 -13.06 -13.01
C GLY A 140 -3.14 -14.49 -12.73
N LYS A 141 -3.67 -15.46 -13.47
CA LYS A 141 -3.19 -16.84 -13.40
C LYS A 141 -1.69 -16.84 -13.77
N GLN A 142 -0.83 -16.96 -12.76
CA GLN A 142 0.61 -17.09 -12.98
C GLN A 142 0.88 -18.51 -13.48
N LEU A 143 1.82 -18.66 -14.43
CA LEU A 143 2.27 -19.99 -14.83
C LEU A 143 2.89 -20.69 -13.63
N SER A 144 2.67 -22.01 -13.52
CA SER A 144 3.30 -22.78 -12.45
C SER A 144 4.82 -22.70 -12.57
N PRO A 145 5.55 -22.71 -11.45
CA PRO A 145 7.01 -22.70 -11.46
C PRO A 145 7.56 -23.85 -12.32
N ASP A 146 6.92 -25.01 -12.31
CA ASP A 146 7.30 -26.18 -13.11
C ASP A 146 7.25 -25.92 -14.62
N ILE A 147 6.24 -25.19 -15.11
CA ILE A 147 6.15 -24.86 -16.54
C ILE A 147 7.23 -23.83 -16.89
N ILE A 148 7.49 -22.87 -16.00
CA ILE A 148 8.56 -21.88 -16.20
C ILE A 148 9.92 -22.59 -16.26
N GLU A 149 10.15 -23.57 -15.39
CA GLU A 149 11.37 -24.38 -15.37
C GLU A 149 11.49 -25.25 -16.61
N LEU A 150 10.40 -25.89 -17.06
CA LEU A 150 10.37 -26.66 -18.30
C LEU A 150 10.73 -25.79 -19.50
N VAL A 151 10.15 -24.58 -19.58
CA VAL A 151 10.42 -23.61 -20.65
C VAL A 151 11.88 -23.15 -20.58
N LYS A 152 12.41 -22.84 -19.39
CA LYS A 152 13.83 -22.49 -19.22
C LYS A 152 14.74 -23.62 -19.67
N LYS A 153 14.43 -24.86 -19.29
CA LYS A 153 15.19 -26.06 -19.68
C LYS A 153 15.15 -26.26 -21.19
N PHE A 154 13.99 -26.09 -21.82
CA PHE A 154 13.84 -26.16 -23.27
C PHE A 154 14.74 -25.15 -24.00
N TYR A 155 14.83 -23.92 -23.52
CA TYR A 155 15.71 -22.90 -24.11
C TYR A 155 17.21 -23.04 -23.74
N GLN A 156 17.56 -23.87 -22.76
CA GLN A 156 18.94 -24.18 -22.38
C GLN A 156 19.48 -25.45 -23.06
N LEU A 157 18.61 -26.28 -23.63
CA LEU A 157 19.01 -27.47 -24.38
C LEU A 157 19.49 -27.05 -25.78
N ASP A 158 20.82 -26.99 -25.95
CA ASP A 158 21.51 -26.66 -27.20
C ASP A 158 21.09 -27.54 -28.39
N GLU A 159 20.60 -28.75 -28.13
CA GLU A 159 20.12 -29.67 -29.18
C GLU A 159 18.75 -29.27 -29.78
N GLN A 160 17.90 -28.58 -29.02
CA GLN A 160 16.51 -28.30 -29.42
C GLN A 160 16.24 -26.82 -29.69
N SER A 161 17.04 -25.92 -29.11
CA SER A 161 16.87 -24.48 -29.25
C SER A 161 18.22 -23.81 -29.46
N ARG A 162 18.31 -22.93 -30.45
CA ARG A 162 19.48 -22.05 -30.59
C ARG A 162 19.39 -21.00 -29.49
N ILE A 163 20.37 -20.95 -28.58
CA ILE A 163 20.52 -19.85 -27.62
C ILE A 163 20.46 -18.53 -28.41
N LEU A 164 19.58 -17.61 -27.99
CA LEU A 164 19.53 -16.26 -28.55
C LEU A 164 20.93 -15.63 -28.47
N PRO A 165 21.47 -15.09 -29.58
CA PRO A 165 22.73 -14.36 -29.54
C PRO A 165 22.65 -13.22 -28.50
N GLY A 166 23.58 -13.19 -27.55
CA GLY A 166 23.65 -12.16 -26.49
C GLY A 166 23.11 -12.57 -25.11
N MET A 167 22.49 -13.74 -24.95
CA MET A 167 21.95 -14.15 -23.64
C MET A 167 23.03 -14.59 -22.62
N LYS A 168 24.23 -14.96 -23.09
CA LYS A 168 25.40 -15.22 -22.22
C LYS A 168 26.05 -13.92 -21.72
N ASP A 169 25.81 -12.80 -22.38
CA ASP A 169 26.44 -11.51 -22.09
C ASP A 169 25.58 -10.63 -21.15
N ALA A 170 24.36 -11.08 -20.85
CA ALA A 170 23.46 -10.42 -19.91
C ALA A 170 23.69 -10.94 -18.49
N ALA A 171 24.65 -10.35 -17.78
CA ALA A 171 24.69 -10.46 -16.33
C ALA A 171 23.43 -9.78 -15.77
N LYS A 172 22.68 -10.48 -14.90
CA LYS A 172 21.57 -9.88 -14.18
C LYS A 172 22.13 -9.05 -13.03
N PHE A 173 22.03 -7.75 -13.15
CA PHE A 173 22.39 -6.78 -12.10
C PHE A 173 21.21 -6.70 -11.11
N GLU A 174 21.05 -7.68 -10.21
CA GLU A 174 19.93 -7.72 -9.24
C GLU A 174 20.21 -6.97 -7.92
N ASP A 175 21.45 -6.55 -7.65
CA ASP A 175 21.87 -5.91 -6.39
C ASP A 175 22.68 -4.62 -6.58
N TYR A 176 22.18 -3.63 -7.33
CA TYR A 176 22.87 -2.34 -7.49
C TYR A 176 22.01 -1.19 -6.98
N ASP A 177 22.62 -0.30 -6.22
CA ASP A 177 22.01 0.95 -5.78
C ASP A 177 22.09 1.97 -6.93
N GLU A 178 21.04 2.74 -7.15
CA GLU A 178 21.04 3.81 -8.16
C GLU A 178 22.12 4.88 -7.84
N GLU A 179 22.52 4.98 -6.57
CA GLU A 179 23.59 5.86 -6.08
C GLU A 179 25.01 5.30 -6.27
N ASP A 180 25.17 4.02 -6.64
CA ASP A 180 26.49 3.41 -6.84
C ASP A 180 27.27 4.12 -7.95
N ILE A 181 28.57 4.34 -7.73
CA ILE A 181 29.43 5.04 -8.69
C ILE A 181 30.06 4.02 -9.66
N VAL A 182 29.88 4.26 -10.96
CA VAL A 182 30.46 3.46 -12.04
C VAL A 182 31.47 4.29 -12.83
N GLU A 183 32.62 3.69 -13.09
CA GLU A 183 33.65 4.26 -13.94
C GLU A 183 33.61 3.62 -15.34
N TYR A 184 33.55 4.45 -16.38
CA TYR A 184 33.51 3.99 -17.76
C TYR A 184 34.25 4.94 -18.69
N ASN A 185 34.66 4.44 -19.85
CA ASN A 185 35.32 5.23 -20.88
C ASN A 185 34.30 5.68 -21.93
N GLN A 186 34.31 6.96 -22.28
CA GLN A 186 33.44 7.55 -23.29
C GLN A 186 34.24 8.35 -24.31
N TRP A 187 33.92 8.15 -25.59
CA TRP A 187 34.39 9.02 -26.67
C TRP A 187 33.61 10.34 -26.65
N VAL A 188 34.33 11.46 -26.62
CA VAL A 188 33.78 12.80 -26.70
C VAL A 188 34.34 13.48 -27.95
N SER A 189 33.45 14.00 -28.79
CA SER A 189 33.78 14.67 -30.05
C SER A 189 33.75 16.19 -29.86
N THR A 190 34.74 16.75 -29.17
CA THR A 190 34.95 18.20 -29.08
C THR A 190 36.22 18.55 -29.85
N ASP A 191 36.08 19.07 -31.07
CA ASP A 191 37.11 19.40 -32.09
C ASP A 191 38.11 18.28 -32.47
N ARG A 192 38.47 17.40 -31.52
CA ARG A 192 39.24 16.17 -31.65
C ARG A 192 38.48 15.07 -30.89
N THR A 193 38.47 13.86 -31.44
CA THR A 193 37.81 12.72 -30.78
C THR A 193 38.74 12.15 -29.72
N GLU A 194 38.41 12.37 -28.46
CA GLU A 194 39.21 11.91 -27.32
C GLU A 194 38.40 10.92 -26.47
N MET A 195 39.09 9.91 -25.93
CA MET A 195 38.50 8.96 -24.99
C MET A 195 38.74 9.49 -23.58
N ILE A 196 37.66 9.77 -22.87
CA ILE A 196 37.71 10.32 -21.51
C ILE A 196 37.17 9.25 -20.55
N ARG A 197 37.81 9.10 -19.39
CA ARG A 197 37.30 8.29 -18.29
C ARG A 197 36.31 9.13 -17.48
N CYS A 198 35.09 8.63 -17.35
CA CYS A 198 34.01 9.28 -16.61
C CYS A 198 33.63 8.43 -15.40
N SER A 199 33.28 9.08 -14.30
CA SER A 199 32.70 8.45 -13.11
C SER A 199 31.33 9.08 -12.87
N THR A 200 30.25 8.30 -12.99
CA THR A 200 28.87 8.76 -12.74
C THR A 200 28.10 7.73 -11.92
N SER A 201 26.94 8.10 -11.38
CA SER A 201 26.08 7.11 -10.72
C SER A 201 25.52 6.10 -11.73
N VAL A 202 25.09 4.93 -11.24
CA VAL A 202 24.40 3.91 -12.04
C VAL A 202 23.15 4.49 -12.69
N GLY A 203 22.34 5.24 -11.92
CA GLY A 203 21.13 5.89 -12.43
C GLY A 203 21.41 6.80 -13.63
N GLU A 204 22.39 7.71 -13.49
CA GLU A 204 22.78 8.62 -14.58
C GLU A 204 23.35 7.89 -15.81
N LEU A 205 24.10 6.81 -15.58
CA LEU A 205 24.65 6.00 -16.67
C LEU A 205 23.54 5.33 -17.47
N ILE A 206 22.54 4.77 -16.80
CA ILE A 206 21.39 4.12 -17.45
C ILE A 206 20.62 5.14 -18.29
N GLU A 207 20.33 6.33 -17.76
CA GLU A 207 19.64 7.38 -18.52
C GLU A 207 20.39 7.79 -19.79
N LYS A 208 21.71 8.07 -19.66
CA LYS A 208 22.58 8.42 -20.80
C LYS A 208 22.66 7.29 -21.82
N LEU A 209 22.70 6.04 -21.36
CA LEU A 209 22.74 4.86 -22.23
C LEU A 209 21.43 4.74 -23.01
N VAL A 210 20.29 4.85 -22.35
CA VAL A 210 18.96 4.78 -22.97
C VAL A 210 18.78 5.88 -24.00
N GLU A 211 19.21 7.11 -23.71
CA GLU A 211 19.15 8.23 -24.66
C GLU A 211 19.95 7.93 -25.94
N LYS A 212 21.18 7.42 -25.79
CA LYS A 212 22.03 7.03 -26.92
C LYS A 212 21.47 5.83 -27.68
N LEU A 213 20.90 4.85 -26.97
CA LEU A 213 20.29 3.67 -27.58
C LEU A 213 19.08 4.06 -28.44
N ASN A 214 18.24 4.98 -27.95
CA ASN A 214 17.11 5.50 -28.71
C ASN A 214 17.53 6.18 -30.02
N LYS A 215 18.71 6.82 -30.06
CA LYS A 215 19.30 7.34 -31.30
C LYS A 215 19.87 6.22 -32.17
N LEU A 216 20.52 5.22 -31.58
CA LEU A 216 21.19 4.13 -32.31
C LEU A 216 20.21 3.11 -32.91
N ILE A 217 19.09 2.80 -32.25
CA ILE A 217 18.14 1.77 -32.68
C ILE A 217 17.61 2.05 -34.09
N PRO A 218 17.10 3.26 -34.42
CA PRO A 218 16.69 3.59 -35.78
C PRO A 218 17.81 3.41 -36.79
N HIS A 219 19.02 3.90 -36.50
CA HIS A 219 20.17 3.76 -37.40
C HIS A 219 20.53 2.29 -37.64
N SER A 220 20.58 1.47 -36.59
CA SER A 220 20.86 0.04 -36.71
C SER A 220 19.78 -0.69 -37.51
N TYR A 221 18.51 -0.37 -37.26
CA TYR A 221 17.39 -0.94 -37.98
C TYR A 221 17.42 -0.59 -39.47
N ILE A 222 17.64 0.69 -39.80
CA ILE A 222 17.72 1.17 -41.18
C ILE A 222 18.91 0.51 -41.89
N ALA A 223 20.10 0.51 -41.29
CA ALA A 223 21.29 -0.10 -41.87
C ALA A 223 21.09 -1.61 -42.14
N LYS A 224 20.49 -2.35 -41.19
CA LYS A 224 20.18 -3.78 -41.36
C LYS A 224 19.15 -4.02 -42.46
N SER A 225 18.10 -3.20 -42.49
CA SER A 225 17.04 -3.29 -43.50
C SER A 225 17.57 -3.00 -44.90
N GLN A 226 18.37 -1.93 -45.06
CA GLN A 226 19.04 -1.59 -46.30
C GLN A 226 20.01 -2.70 -46.74
N SER A 227 20.81 -3.26 -45.83
CA SER A 227 21.71 -4.36 -46.13
C SER A 227 20.96 -5.61 -46.60
N SER A 228 19.86 -5.97 -45.94
CA SER A 228 19.02 -7.10 -46.32
C SER A 228 18.37 -6.88 -47.69
N PHE A 229 17.81 -5.70 -47.91
CA PHE A 229 17.21 -5.33 -49.19
C PHE A 229 18.23 -5.37 -50.33
N PHE A 230 19.42 -4.82 -50.13
CA PHE A 230 20.49 -4.85 -51.12
C PHE A 230 20.94 -6.28 -51.45
N LYS A 231 21.07 -7.16 -50.44
CA LYS A 231 21.39 -8.58 -50.66
C LYS A 231 20.35 -9.28 -51.53
N ASN A 232 19.06 -9.03 -51.26
CA ASN A 232 17.97 -9.59 -52.06
C ASN A 232 18.00 -9.05 -53.50
N LEU A 233 18.24 -7.75 -53.67
CA LEU A 233 18.31 -7.12 -54.99
C LEU A 233 19.48 -7.67 -55.81
N LYS A 234 20.64 -7.90 -55.18
CA LYS A 234 21.79 -8.54 -55.82
C LYS A 234 21.52 -9.99 -56.23
N GLY A 235 20.69 -10.73 -55.47
CA GLY A 235 20.33 -12.11 -55.77
C GLY A 235 19.28 -12.27 -56.88
N THR A 236 18.38 -11.31 -57.01
CA THR A 236 17.24 -11.37 -57.97
C THR A 236 17.48 -10.56 -59.25
N ALA A 237 18.52 -9.72 -59.28
CA ALA A 237 18.87 -8.90 -60.44
C ALA A 237 19.27 -9.77 -61.66
N SER A 238 18.79 -9.39 -62.84
CA SER A 238 19.16 -10.05 -64.10
C SER A 238 20.54 -9.59 -64.56
N SER A 239 21.20 -10.37 -65.43
CA SER A 239 22.57 -10.13 -65.90
C SER A 239 22.78 -8.80 -66.64
N ASN A 240 21.71 -8.06 -66.96
CA ASN A 240 21.76 -6.77 -67.65
C ASN A 240 21.33 -5.59 -66.76
N THR A 241 21.30 -5.78 -65.44
CA THR A 241 20.96 -4.73 -64.46
C THR A 241 22.11 -4.46 -63.50
N ALA A 242 22.38 -3.18 -63.23
CA ALA A 242 23.38 -2.75 -62.28
C ALA A 242 22.70 -2.10 -61.06
N VAL A 243 23.12 -2.49 -59.86
CA VAL A 243 22.64 -1.89 -58.61
C VAL A 243 23.69 -0.92 -58.10
N VAL A 244 23.33 0.36 -57.99
CA VAL A 244 24.21 1.42 -57.49
C VAL A 244 23.82 1.75 -56.05
N LEU A 245 24.76 1.60 -55.12
CA LEU A 245 24.63 2.06 -53.75
C LEU A 245 25.36 3.40 -53.63
N MET A 246 24.66 4.45 -53.20
CA MET A 246 25.25 5.76 -52.93
C MET A 246 25.08 6.06 -51.45
N ASP A 247 26.17 6.45 -50.79
CA ASP A 247 26.14 6.93 -49.41
C ASP A 247 25.92 8.44 -49.42
N PHE A 248 24.93 8.92 -48.68
CA PHE A 248 24.76 10.34 -48.39
C PHE A 248 25.45 10.62 -47.06
N SER A 249 26.78 10.79 -47.10
CA SER A 249 27.48 11.33 -45.94
C SER A 249 27.14 12.82 -45.83
N GLU A 250 26.19 13.19 -44.99
CA GLU A 250 26.02 14.57 -44.51
C GLU A 250 27.24 14.96 -43.64
N ASN A 251 28.39 15.17 -44.28
CA ASN A 251 29.46 16.02 -43.76
C ASN A 251 29.40 17.34 -44.51
N TYR A 252 28.28 18.06 -44.40
CA TYR A 252 28.30 19.51 -44.57
C TYR A 252 28.75 20.12 -43.24
N ALA A 253 30.02 19.93 -42.92
CA ALA A 253 30.68 20.88 -42.04
C ALA A 253 30.68 22.20 -42.81
N PHE A 254 29.75 23.09 -42.45
CA PHE A 254 29.83 24.49 -42.81
C PHE A 254 31.17 25.03 -42.30
N THR A 255 32.20 25.01 -43.15
CA THR A 255 33.31 25.93 -43.02
C THR A 255 32.80 27.28 -43.49
N ILE A 256 32.51 28.18 -42.55
CA ILE A 256 32.59 29.61 -42.79
C ILE A 256 34.06 30.00 -42.75
#